data_AF-A0A4Z2EC62-F1
#
_entry.id   AF-A0A4Z2EC62-F1
#
_cell.length_a   1.000
_cell.length_b   1.000
_cell.length_c   1.000
_cell.angle_alpha   90.00
_cell.angle_beta   90.00
_cell.angle_gamma   90.00
#
_symmetry.space_group_name_H-M   'P 1'
#
loop_
_entity.id
_entity.type
_entity.pdbx_description
1 polymer ?
#
loop_
_entity_poly.entity_id
_entity_poly.type
_entity_poly.pdbx_seq_one_letter_code
_entity_poly.pdbx_strand_id
1 'polypeptide(L)'
;MDPVVRQVGQHIEMEPEWEAAFTLQMKLTPIISMVQEWCSSDERVLMEAYRKCLGALSLGHSGLQDGQQPISLSLAGHCVETFRYQVSQDKVSIHLPVCRLLAGLHLLLSRTDVASRFPEQLPLGELSPPLLIELPLRCLVLCAQVHAGMWRRNGFSLINQIYYYHNVKCRVEMFDKDMIMLQVLPLLPGVLFQCS
;
A
#
# COMPACT_ATOMS: atom_id res chain seq x y z
N MET A 1 -4.12 -9.89 8.34
CA MET A 1 -5.31 -10.63 7.87
C MET A 1 -4.98 -11.24 6.53
N ASP A 2 -5.48 -12.44 6.28
CA ASP A 2 -5.26 -13.13 5.03
C ASP A 2 -5.94 -12.42 3.85
N PRO A 3 -5.34 -12.46 2.65
CA PRO A 3 -5.97 -11.93 1.45
C PRO A 3 -7.30 -12.65 1.13
N VAL A 4 -8.27 -11.89 0.61
CA VAL A 4 -9.56 -12.41 0.15
C VAL A 4 -9.57 -12.61 -1.37
N VAL A 5 -10.40 -13.54 -1.84
CA VAL A 5 -10.68 -13.78 -3.28
C VAL A 5 -12.17 -13.64 -3.53
N ARG A 6 -12.54 -13.05 -4.67
CA ARG A 6 -13.94 -12.82 -5.04
C ARG A 6 -14.70 -14.14 -5.23
N GLN A 7 -15.86 -14.25 -4.59
CA GLN A 7 -16.76 -15.38 -4.80
C GLN A 7 -17.68 -15.12 -5.99
N VAL A 8 -17.63 -15.99 -7.00
CA VAL A 8 -18.44 -15.88 -8.23
C VAL A 8 -19.59 -16.89 -8.28
N GLY A 9 -19.43 -18.05 -7.65
CA GLY A 9 -20.42 -19.12 -7.62
C GLY A 9 -21.39 -18.98 -6.46
N GLN A 10 -21.19 -19.79 -5.42
CA GLN A 10 -22.00 -19.76 -4.21
C GLN A 10 -21.58 -18.61 -3.29
N HIS A 11 -22.52 -18.20 -2.42
CA HIS A 11 -22.22 -17.28 -1.33
C HIS A 11 -21.32 -18.00 -0.32
N ILE A 12 -20.41 -17.26 0.33
CA ILE A 12 -19.55 -17.83 1.35
C ILE A 12 -20.39 -18.34 2.53
N GLU A 13 -20.21 -19.59 2.94
CA GLU A 13 -20.99 -20.16 4.04
C GLU A 13 -20.42 -19.76 5.41
N MET A 14 -19.09 -19.62 5.50
CA MET A 14 -18.37 -19.26 6.72
C MET A 14 -17.59 -17.98 6.49
N GLU A 15 -18.02 -16.88 7.11
CA GLU A 15 -17.34 -15.61 6.97
C GLU A 15 -16.01 -15.60 7.74
N PRO A 16 -14.93 -15.04 7.17
CA PRO A 16 -13.67 -14.90 7.88
C PRO A 16 -13.82 -13.88 9.01
N GLU A 17 -13.19 -14.18 10.14
CA GLU A 17 -13.09 -13.27 11.28
C GLU A 17 -12.33 -12.00 10.88
N TRP A 18 -12.88 -10.83 11.20
CA TRP A 18 -12.32 -9.55 10.78
C TRP A 18 -12.05 -8.58 11.93
N GLU A 19 -12.74 -8.79 13.05
CA GLU A 19 -12.71 -7.95 14.22
C GLU A 19 -11.32 -7.90 14.88
N ALA A 20 -10.62 -9.04 14.98
CA ALA A 20 -9.31 -9.11 15.61
C ALA A 20 -8.26 -8.36 14.79
N ALA A 21 -8.32 -8.44 13.46
CA ALA A 21 -7.40 -7.72 12.59
C ALA A 21 -7.55 -6.19 12.74
N PHE A 22 -8.79 -5.69 12.79
CA PHE A 22 -9.05 -4.27 13.03
C PHE A 22 -8.80 -3.86 14.49
N THR A 23 -9.05 -4.74 15.44
CA THR A 23 -8.70 -4.51 16.85
C THR A 23 -7.20 -4.34 17.00
N LEU A 24 -6.40 -5.22 16.37
CA LEU A 24 -4.95 -5.09 16.33
C LEU A 24 -4.52 -3.79 15.64
N GLN A 25 -5.11 -3.44 14.49
CA GLN A 25 -4.83 -2.18 13.80
C GLN A 25 -5.06 -0.97 14.72
N MET A 26 -6.20 -0.90 15.41
CA MET A 26 -6.53 0.20 16.33
C MET A 26 -5.55 0.26 17.52
N LYS A 27 -5.07 -0.89 18.01
CA LYS A 27 -4.04 -0.94 19.07
C LYS A 27 -2.65 -0.55 18.57
N LEU A 28 -2.34 -0.81 17.30
CA LEU A 28 -1.09 -0.43 16.67
C LEU A 28 -1.03 1.06 16.32
N THR A 29 -2.15 1.72 16.03
CA THR A 29 -2.21 3.16 15.71
C THR A 29 -1.37 4.04 16.65
N PRO A 30 -1.55 4.03 17.99
CA PRO A 30 -0.73 4.86 18.88
C PRO A 30 0.76 4.48 18.85
N ILE A 31 1.08 3.21 18.64
CA ILE A 31 2.47 2.75 18.52
C ILE A 31 3.11 3.29 17.24
N ILE A 32 2.38 3.25 16.12
CA ILE A 32 2.81 3.82 14.85
C ILE A 32 3.08 5.32 15.00
N SER A 33 2.22 6.05 15.70
CA SER A 33 2.43 7.48 16.00
C SER A 33 3.71 7.71 16.81
N MET A 34 3.92 6.95 17.89
CA MET A 34 5.16 7.06 18.70
C MET A 34 6.42 6.74 17.88
N VAL A 35 6.36 5.74 16.98
CA VAL A 35 7.48 5.42 16.09
C VAL A 35 7.76 6.56 15.12
N GLN A 36 6.72 7.15 14.54
CA GLN A 36 6.86 8.31 13.64
C GLN A 36 7.42 9.53 14.38
N GLU A 37 6.97 9.81 15.61
CA GLU A 37 7.51 10.86 16.46
C GLU A 37 8.99 10.64 16.76
N TRP A 38 9.39 9.41 17.12
CA TRP A 38 10.79 9.07 17.33
C TRP A 38 11.63 9.27 16.06
N CYS A 39 11.15 8.80 14.91
CA CYS A 39 11.82 9.05 13.64
C CYS A 39 11.96 10.55 13.35
N SER A 40 10.95 11.36 13.67
CA SER A 40 11.03 12.81 13.47
C SER A 40 12.05 13.52 14.38
N SER A 41 12.45 12.89 15.49
CA SER A 41 13.42 13.44 16.44
C SER A 41 14.89 13.17 16.09
N ASP A 42 15.16 12.16 15.26
CA ASP A 42 16.52 11.77 14.86
C ASP A 42 16.56 11.35 13.38
N GLU A 43 17.26 12.15 12.57
CA GLU A 43 17.43 11.91 11.13
C GLU A 43 18.00 10.53 10.81
N ARG A 44 18.91 10.00 11.65
CA ARG A 44 19.50 8.66 11.44
C ARG A 44 18.48 7.57 11.66
N VAL A 45 17.63 7.71 12.68
CA VAL A 45 16.53 6.78 12.96
C VAL A 45 15.52 6.82 11.81
N LEU A 46 15.17 8.01 11.30
CA LEU A 46 14.28 8.16 10.16
C LEU A 46 14.82 7.45 8.90
N MET A 47 16.08 7.69 8.54
CA MET A 47 16.70 7.06 7.38
C MET A 47 16.72 5.53 7.50
N GLU A 48 17.07 5.00 8.67
CA GLU A 48 17.14 3.56 8.89
C GLU A 48 15.75 2.92 8.92
N ALA A 49 14.77 3.55 9.56
CA ALA A 49 13.38 3.09 9.54
C ALA A 49 12.83 3.06 8.11
N TYR A 50 13.13 4.09 7.31
CA TYR A 50 12.72 4.15 5.91
C TYR A 50 13.34 3.02 5.09
N ARG A 51 14.66 2.79 5.21
CA ARG A 51 15.35 1.66 4.54
C ARG A 51 14.74 0.32 4.92
N LYS A 52 14.53 0.06 6.21
CA LYS A 52 13.96 -1.21 6.68
C LYS A 52 12.55 -1.42 6.15
N CYS A 53 11.72 -0.38 6.14
CA CYS A 53 10.36 -0.46 5.59
C CYS A 53 10.38 -0.73 4.07
N LEU A 54 11.24 -0.04 3.33
CA LEU A 54 11.36 -0.26 1.89
C LEU A 54 11.87 -1.67 1.59
N GLY A 55 12.92 -2.13 2.27
CA GLY A 55 13.45 -3.49 2.12
C GLY A 55 12.39 -4.56 2.42
N ALA A 56 11.60 -4.39 3.48
CA ALA A 56 10.50 -5.29 3.80
C ALA A 56 9.40 -5.30 2.71
N LEU A 57 9.10 -4.15 2.09
CA LEU A 57 8.16 -4.07 0.96
C LEU A 57 8.70 -4.74 -0.30
N SER A 58 9.97 -4.53 -0.63
CA SER A 58 10.60 -5.14 -1.81
C SER A 58 10.64 -6.66 -1.69
N LEU A 59 10.97 -7.19 -0.50
CA LEU A 59 10.91 -8.63 -0.21
C LEU A 59 9.49 -9.19 -0.31
N GLY A 60 8.48 -8.42 0.11
CA GLY A 60 7.07 -8.81 -0.03
C GLY A 60 6.61 -8.84 -1.49
N HIS A 61 7.11 -7.91 -2.31
CA HIS A 61 6.72 -7.81 -3.73
C HIS A 61 7.40 -8.85 -4.63
N SER A 62 8.62 -9.28 -4.33
CA SER A 62 9.26 -10.36 -5.10
C SER A 62 8.45 -11.67 -5.02
N GLY A 63 7.81 -11.94 -3.88
CA GLY A 63 6.90 -13.08 -3.71
C GLY A 63 5.58 -12.97 -4.49
N LEU A 64 5.21 -11.78 -4.99
CA LEU A 64 4.00 -11.59 -5.83
C LEU A 64 4.26 -11.88 -7.31
N GLN A 65 5.53 -11.95 -7.73
CA GLN A 65 5.93 -12.06 -9.14
C GLN A 65 6.24 -13.50 -9.57
N ASP A 66 6.11 -14.48 -8.67
CA ASP A 66 6.55 -15.86 -8.94
C ASP A 66 5.64 -16.53 -9.98
N GLY A 67 6.07 -16.49 -11.25
CA GLY A 67 5.50 -17.26 -12.37
C GLY A 67 4.75 -16.49 -13.46
N GLN A 68 4.52 -15.17 -13.35
CA GLN A 68 3.84 -14.40 -14.40
C GLN A 68 4.80 -13.65 -15.31
N GLN A 69 4.67 -13.87 -16.62
CA GLN A 69 5.41 -13.09 -17.62
C GLN A 69 4.94 -11.63 -17.61
N PRO A 70 5.86 -10.64 -17.63
CA PRO A 70 5.49 -9.24 -17.74
C PRO A 70 4.73 -8.99 -19.05
N ILE A 71 3.70 -8.15 -18.97
CA ILE A 71 2.94 -7.66 -20.10
C ILE A 71 3.37 -6.22 -20.41
N SER A 72 3.40 -5.89 -21.70
CA SER A 72 3.63 -4.53 -22.16
C SER A 72 2.28 -3.85 -22.43
N LEU A 73 2.03 -2.74 -21.73
CA LEU A 73 0.86 -1.89 -21.96
C LEU A 73 1.30 -0.62 -22.68
N SER A 74 0.65 -0.32 -23.80
CA SER A 74 0.89 0.91 -24.56
C SER A 74 -0.34 1.81 -24.53
N LEU A 75 -0.19 3.05 -24.07
CA LEU A 75 -1.25 4.07 -24.04
C LEU A 75 -0.66 5.46 -24.30
N ALA A 76 -1.30 6.23 -25.19
CA ALA A 76 -0.90 7.60 -25.52
C ALA A 76 0.60 7.75 -25.89
N GLY A 77 1.19 6.74 -26.55
CA GLY A 77 2.60 6.74 -26.94
C GLY A 77 3.57 6.31 -25.84
N HIS A 78 3.09 6.08 -24.62
CA HIS A 78 3.88 5.53 -23.53
C HIS A 78 3.75 4.00 -23.49
N CYS A 79 4.85 3.33 -23.15
CA CYS A 79 4.91 1.89 -22.99
C CYS A 79 5.41 1.57 -21.58
N VAL A 80 4.68 0.73 -20.85
CA VAL A 80 5.05 0.31 -19.49
C VAL A 80 5.00 -1.20 -19.41
N GLU A 81 6.08 -1.80 -18.91
CA GLU A 81 6.10 -3.20 -18.50
C GLU A 81 5.44 -3.33 -17.13
N THR A 82 4.47 -4.24 -17.03
CA THR A 82 3.73 -4.48 -15.79
C THR A 82 3.30 -5.95 -15.72
N PHE A 83 2.61 -6.33 -14.65
CA PHE A 83 2.08 -7.69 -14.49
C PHE A 83 0.56 -7.66 -14.54
N ARG A 84 -0.04 -8.76 -15.02
CA ARG A 84 -1.49 -8.84 -15.11
C ARG A 84 -2.07 -9.22 -13.76
N TYR A 85 -2.45 -8.21 -12.97
CA TYR A 85 -3.19 -8.42 -11.74
C TYR A 85 -4.64 -7.94 -11.87
N GLN A 86 -5.59 -8.79 -11.52
CA GLN A 86 -7.02 -8.50 -11.57
C GLN A 86 -7.64 -8.66 -10.19
N VAL A 87 -7.92 -7.55 -9.51
CA VAL A 87 -8.58 -7.54 -8.18
C VAL A 87 -9.85 -8.41 -8.15
N SER A 88 -10.59 -8.48 -9.26
CA SER A 88 -11.82 -9.28 -9.35
C SER A 88 -11.60 -10.80 -9.41
N GLN A 89 -10.36 -11.28 -9.53
CA GLN A 89 -10.00 -12.69 -9.68
C GLN A 89 -8.91 -13.11 -8.69
N ASP A 90 -7.95 -12.22 -8.42
CA ASP A 90 -6.78 -12.49 -7.61
C ASP A 90 -7.00 -12.17 -6.11
N LYS A 91 -6.08 -12.68 -5.29
CA LYS A 91 -6.03 -12.45 -3.85
C LYS A 91 -5.71 -10.99 -3.55
N VAL A 92 -6.55 -10.31 -2.77
CA VAL A 92 -6.38 -8.90 -2.36
C VAL A 92 -6.50 -8.74 -0.85
N SER A 93 -5.67 -7.90 -0.24
CA SER A 93 -5.72 -7.61 1.20
C SER A 93 -5.91 -6.11 1.44
N ILE A 94 -6.73 -5.79 2.44
CA ILE A 94 -6.95 -4.42 2.91
C ILE A 94 -5.92 -3.99 3.98
N HIS A 95 -5.18 -4.94 4.56
CA HIS A 95 -4.21 -4.69 5.62
C HIS A 95 -2.80 -4.59 5.07
N LEU A 96 -2.32 -3.35 4.91
CA LEU A 96 -1.02 -3.04 4.29
C LEU A 96 -0.08 -2.30 5.27
N PRO A 97 0.25 -2.88 6.44
CA PRO A 97 0.90 -2.15 7.53
C PRO A 97 2.27 -1.56 7.15
N VAL A 98 3.12 -2.31 6.44
CA VAL A 98 4.46 -1.83 6.04
C VAL A 98 4.36 -0.72 4.99
N CYS A 99 3.45 -0.87 4.01
CA CYS A 99 3.24 0.12 2.95
C CYS A 99 2.78 1.45 3.54
N ARG A 100 1.84 1.40 4.49
CA ARG A 100 1.29 2.59 5.15
C ARG A 100 2.24 3.22 6.15
N LEU A 101 3.06 2.41 6.82
CA LEU A 101 4.16 2.94 7.64
C LEU A 101 5.18 3.68 6.78
N LEU A 102 5.58 3.09 5.64
CA LEU A 102 6.46 3.75 4.68
C LEU A 102 5.89 5.10 4.22
N ALA A 103 4.58 5.16 3.94
CA ALA A 103 3.90 6.42 3.58
C ALA A 103 4.06 7.50 4.66
N GLY A 104 3.90 7.12 5.94
CA GLY A 104 4.13 8.00 7.08
C GLY A 104 5.57 8.50 7.16
N LEU A 105 6.55 7.59 7.02
CA LEU A 105 7.96 7.93 7.03
C LEU A 105 8.35 8.81 5.83
N HIS A 106 7.75 8.57 4.67
CA HIS A 106 7.96 9.38 3.47
C HIS A 106 7.51 10.83 3.69
N LEU A 107 6.36 11.05 4.33
CA LEU A 107 5.94 12.39 4.71
C LEU A 107 6.91 13.05 5.68
N LEU A 108 7.46 12.31 6.65
CA LEU A 108 8.47 12.86 7.56
C LEU A 108 9.73 13.26 6.79
N LEU A 109 10.22 12.40 5.89
CA LEU A 109 11.36 12.74 5.03
C LEU A 109 11.10 14.01 4.22
N SER A 110 9.91 14.18 3.66
CA SER A 110 9.55 15.36 2.86
C SER A 110 9.54 16.67 3.66
N ARG A 111 9.47 16.60 5.00
CA ARG A 111 9.50 17.75 5.91
C ARG A 111 10.91 18.04 6.44
N THR A 112 11.89 17.23 6.08
CA THR A 112 13.28 17.34 6.53
C THR A 112 14.21 17.58 5.35
N ASP A 113 15.40 18.11 5.61
CA ASP A 113 16.45 18.26 4.59
C ASP A 113 17.31 16.99 4.42
N VAL A 114 16.88 15.85 4.97
CA VAL A 114 17.65 14.60 4.93
C VAL A 114 17.86 14.13 3.50
N ALA A 115 16.84 14.22 2.66
CA ALA A 115 16.92 13.78 1.26
C ALA A 115 17.90 14.61 0.42
N SER A 116 18.06 15.90 0.74
CA SER A 116 19.01 16.78 0.06
C SER A 116 20.42 16.70 0.66
N ARG A 117 20.55 16.52 1.97
CA ARG A 117 21.85 16.44 2.68
C ARG A 117 22.53 15.09 2.57
N PHE A 118 21.75 14.01 2.54
CA PHE A 118 22.25 12.63 2.54
C PHE A 118 21.55 11.76 1.48
N PRO A 119 21.57 12.14 0.19
CA PRO A 119 20.89 11.40 -0.87
C PRO A 119 21.37 9.94 -0.98
N GLU A 120 22.68 9.71 -0.84
CA GLU A 120 23.33 8.38 -0.87
C GLU A 120 22.85 7.45 0.24
N GLN A 121 22.33 8.02 1.34
CA GLN A 121 21.85 7.24 2.47
C GLN A 121 20.40 6.81 2.29
N LEU A 122 19.63 7.44 1.41
CA LEU A 122 18.26 7.03 1.15
C LEU A 122 18.23 6.13 -0.09
N PRO A 123 17.51 5.00 -0.05
CA PRO A 123 17.36 4.11 -1.20
C PRO A 123 16.36 4.69 -2.22
N LEU A 124 16.43 6.00 -2.52
CA LEU A 124 15.48 6.67 -3.42
C LEU A 124 15.59 6.14 -4.85
N GLY A 125 16.78 5.70 -5.28
CA GLY A 125 16.99 5.06 -6.57
C GLY A 125 16.37 3.65 -6.69
N GLU A 126 16.07 3.00 -5.55
CA GLU A 126 15.42 1.69 -5.51
C GLU A 126 13.88 1.80 -5.49
N LEU A 127 13.35 3.02 -5.32
CA LEU A 127 11.92 3.28 -5.31
C LEU A 127 11.36 3.16 -6.74
N SER A 128 10.91 1.97 -7.10
CA SER A 128 10.15 1.81 -8.34
C SER A 128 8.70 2.29 -8.14
N PRO A 129 8.18 3.14 -9.05
CA PRO A 129 6.77 3.54 -9.06
C PRO A 129 5.78 2.40 -8.83
N PRO A 130 5.90 1.24 -9.51
CA PRO A 130 4.93 0.16 -9.35
C PRO A 130 4.96 -0.40 -7.93
N LEU A 131 6.15 -0.57 -7.34
CA LEU A 131 6.30 -1.08 -5.96
C LEU A 131 5.54 -0.25 -4.92
N LEU A 132 5.52 1.07 -5.10
CA LEU A 132 4.89 1.99 -4.14
C LEU A 132 3.37 2.05 -4.30
N ILE A 133 2.88 2.03 -5.55
CA ILE A 133 1.46 2.24 -5.84
C ILE A 133 0.64 0.96 -5.91
N GLU A 134 1.27 -0.20 -6.16
CA GLU A 134 0.57 -1.45 -6.47
C GLU A 134 -0.41 -1.85 -5.35
N LEU A 135 0.07 -1.99 -4.11
CA LEU A 135 -0.77 -2.42 -3.00
C LEU A 135 -1.88 -1.40 -2.65
N PRO A 136 -1.60 -0.08 -2.53
CA PRO A 136 -2.65 0.93 -2.36
C PRO A 136 -3.70 0.90 -3.47
N LEU A 137 -3.27 0.78 -4.74
CA LEU A 137 -4.17 0.77 -5.89
C LEU A 137 -5.09 -0.46 -5.86
N ARG A 138 -4.56 -1.64 -5.54
CA ARG A 138 -5.36 -2.86 -5.36
C ARG A 138 -6.44 -2.69 -4.28
N CYS A 139 -6.09 -2.06 -3.15
CA CYS A 139 -7.01 -1.78 -2.05
C CYS A 139 -8.16 -0.84 -2.48
N LEU A 140 -7.84 0.23 -3.22
CA LEU A 140 -8.83 1.18 -3.72
C LEU A 140 -9.74 0.58 -4.79
N VAL A 141 -9.18 -0.21 -5.70
CA VAL A 141 -9.96 -0.95 -6.71
C VAL A 141 -10.87 -1.96 -6.03
N LEU A 142 -10.42 -2.67 -4.99
CA LEU A 142 -11.28 -3.54 -4.18
C LEU A 142 -12.45 -2.74 -3.60
N CYS A 143 -12.18 -1.59 -2.97
CA CYS A 143 -13.23 -0.70 -2.47
C CYS A 143 -14.22 -0.34 -3.57
N ALA A 144 -13.75 0.13 -4.72
CA ALA A 144 -14.61 0.52 -5.83
C ALA A 144 -15.49 -0.65 -6.32
N GLN A 145 -14.92 -1.84 -6.47
CA GLN A 145 -15.65 -3.03 -6.90
C GLN A 145 -16.69 -3.51 -5.86
N VAL A 146 -16.39 -3.41 -4.56
CA VAL A 146 -17.35 -3.72 -3.48
C VAL A 146 -18.53 -2.75 -3.54
N HIS A 147 -18.28 -1.44 -3.68
CA HIS A 147 -19.34 -0.44 -3.82
C HIS A 147 -20.16 -0.63 -5.11
N ALA A 148 -19.54 -1.11 -6.20
CA ALA A 148 -20.23 -1.50 -7.42
C ALA A 148 -21.04 -2.81 -7.29
N GLY A 149 -21.04 -3.45 -6.11
CA GLY A 149 -21.79 -4.67 -5.84
C GLY A 149 -21.19 -5.95 -6.42
N MET A 150 -19.94 -5.91 -6.91
CA MET A 150 -19.29 -7.07 -7.52
C MET A 150 -18.98 -8.19 -6.52
N TRP A 151 -18.90 -7.86 -5.23
CA TRP A 151 -18.43 -8.73 -4.14
C TRP A 151 -19.53 -9.17 -3.17
N ARG A 152 -20.82 -9.07 -3.55
CA ARG A 152 -21.96 -9.42 -2.67
C ARG A 152 -21.94 -10.85 -2.13
N ARG A 153 -21.23 -11.77 -2.78
CA ARG A 153 -21.10 -13.19 -2.37
C ARG A 153 -20.02 -13.43 -1.32
N ASN A 154 -19.20 -12.44 -0.99
CA ASN A 154 -18.11 -12.54 -0.02
C ASN A 154 -18.55 -12.29 1.43
N GLY A 155 -19.85 -12.17 1.70
CA GLY A 155 -20.39 -11.98 3.04
C GLY A 155 -20.23 -10.57 3.60
N PHE A 156 -20.74 -10.37 4.81
CA PHE A 156 -20.69 -9.10 5.52
C PHE A 156 -19.30 -8.77 6.05
N SER A 157 -18.47 -9.76 6.37
CA SER A 157 -17.09 -9.57 6.81
C SER A 157 -16.31 -8.63 5.87
N LEU A 158 -16.37 -8.86 4.55
CA LEU A 158 -15.71 -7.96 3.59
C LEU A 158 -16.31 -6.55 3.62
N ILE A 159 -17.65 -6.43 3.71
CA ILE A 159 -18.33 -5.14 3.78
C ILE A 159 -17.88 -4.38 5.04
N ASN A 160 -17.78 -5.06 6.17
CA ASN A 160 -17.32 -4.50 7.43
C ASN A 160 -15.86 -4.04 7.35
N GLN A 161 -14.99 -4.82 6.72
CA GLN A 161 -13.60 -4.40 6.49
C GLN A 161 -13.52 -3.10 5.70
N ILE A 162 -14.30 -2.98 4.62
CA ILE A 162 -14.34 -1.76 3.78
C ILE A 162 -14.94 -0.57 4.54
N TYR A 163 -15.93 -0.83 5.40
CA TYR A 163 -16.48 0.19 6.30
C TYR A 163 -15.42 0.70 7.27
N TYR A 164 -14.68 -0.18 7.95
CA TYR A 164 -13.65 0.23 8.91
C TYR A 164 -12.44 0.89 8.26
N TYR A 165 -12.11 0.51 7.03
CA TYR A 165 -11.07 1.18 6.24
C TYR A 165 -11.33 2.68 6.04
N HIS A 166 -12.60 3.07 5.86
CA HIS A 166 -13.01 4.47 5.76
C HIS A 166 -13.41 5.10 7.11
N ASN A 167 -13.53 4.30 8.17
CA ASN A 167 -13.99 4.76 9.47
C ASN A 167 -12.96 5.70 10.11
N VAL A 168 -13.44 6.73 10.79
CA VAL A 168 -12.60 7.76 11.46
C VAL A 168 -11.52 7.20 12.39
N LYS A 169 -11.74 6.03 12.99
CA LYS A 169 -10.78 5.39 13.88
C LYS A 169 -9.54 4.85 13.17
N CYS A 170 -9.66 4.52 11.89
CA CYS A 170 -8.60 3.86 11.12
C CYS A 170 -8.18 4.66 9.88
N ARG A 171 -9.04 5.55 9.37
CA ARG A 171 -8.89 6.27 8.10
C ARG A 171 -7.50 6.90 7.95
N VAL A 172 -7.02 7.60 8.98
CA VAL A 172 -5.74 8.32 8.96
C VAL A 172 -4.56 7.39 8.74
N GLU A 173 -4.59 6.20 9.34
CA GLU A 173 -3.52 5.20 9.22
C GLU A 173 -3.79 4.14 8.14
N MET A 174 -4.89 4.27 7.38
CA MET A 174 -5.26 3.37 6.29
C MET A 174 -5.49 4.13 4.99
N PHE A 175 -6.72 4.57 4.73
CA PHE A 175 -7.10 5.23 3.48
C PHE A 175 -6.22 6.44 3.16
N ASP A 176 -5.95 7.32 4.14
CA ASP A 176 -5.16 8.52 3.89
C ASP A 176 -3.70 8.15 3.54
N LYS A 177 -3.12 7.12 4.17
CA LYS A 177 -1.77 6.61 3.84
C LYS A 177 -1.72 5.98 2.45
N ASP A 178 -2.76 5.28 2.03
CA ASP A 178 -2.86 4.73 0.68
C ASP A 178 -2.91 5.87 -0.36
N MET A 179 -3.62 6.97 -0.06
CA MET A 179 -3.63 8.17 -0.91
C MET A 179 -2.26 8.85 -0.98
N ILE A 180 -1.58 8.99 0.16
CA ILE A 180 -0.22 9.52 0.20
C ILE A 180 0.69 8.71 -0.72
N MET A 181 0.68 7.36 -0.63
CA MET A 181 1.52 6.51 -1.48
C MET A 181 1.28 6.72 -2.98
N LEU A 182 0.03 6.88 -3.40
CA LEU A 182 -0.28 7.22 -4.80
C LEU A 182 0.25 8.60 -5.21
N GLN A 183 0.33 9.54 -4.27
CA GLN A 183 0.84 10.90 -4.48
C GLN A 183 2.36 11.03 -4.34
N VAL A 184 3.07 10.02 -3.83
CA VAL A 184 4.55 10.01 -3.77
C VAL A 184 5.15 9.96 -5.17
N LEU A 185 4.44 9.35 -6.12
CA LEU A 185 4.97 9.06 -7.45
C LEU A 185 5.45 10.31 -8.26
N PRO A 186 4.67 11.40 -8.36
CA PRO A 186 5.10 12.59 -9.08
C PRO A 186 6.27 13.35 -8.43
N LEU A 187 6.59 13.03 -7.17
CA LEU A 187 7.62 13.72 -6.38
C LEU A 187 8.99 13.02 -6.47
N LEU A 188 9.07 11.83 -7.06
CA LEU A 188 10.36 11.15 -7.24
C LEU A 188 11.12 11.78 -8.42
N PRO A 189 12.38 12.25 -8.20
CA PRO A 189 13.14 13.01 -9.19
C PRO A 189 13.51 12.24 -10.48
N GLY A 190 13.14 10.96 -10.61
CA GLY A 190 13.36 10.16 -11.83
C GLY A 190 12.12 9.99 -12.73
N VAL A 191 10.91 10.27 -12.23
CA VAL A 191 9.66 10.00 -12.98
C VAL A 191 9.30 11.15 -13.92
N LEU A 192 9.69 12.38 -13.55
CA LEU A 192 9.50 13.56 -14.40
C LEU A 192 10.47 13.58 -15.61
N PHE A 193 11.61 12.89 -15.55
CA PHE A 193 12.65 12.93 -16.59
C PHE A 193 12.60 11.77 -17.60
N GLN A 194 11.66 10.83 -17.46
CA GLN A 194 11.38 9.84 -18.51
C GLN A 194 10.28 10.30 -19.49
N CYS A 195 9.75 11.52 -19.30
CA CYS A 195 8.83 12.19 -20.22
C CYS A 195 9.54 13.34 -20.95
N SER A 196 10.60 13.03 -21.70
CA SER A 196 11.19 13.95 -22.68
C SER A 196 11.94 13.17 -23.75
#